data_AF-A0A968L9Y0-F1
#
_entry.id   AF-A0A968L9Y0-F1
#
_cell.length_a   1.000
_cell.length_b   1.000
_cell.length_c   1.000
_cell.angle_alpha   90.00
_cell.angle_beta   90.00
_cell.angle_gamma   90.00
#
_symmetry.space_group_name_H-M   'P 1'
#
loop_
_entity.id
_entity.type
_entity.pdbx_description
1 polymer ?
#
loop_
_entity_poly.entity_id
_entity_poly.type
_entity_poly.pdbx_seq_one_letter_code
_entity_poly.pdbx_strand_id
1 'polypeptide(L)'
;MCRSIRSLRHADLPATTGEVEAAARQFVRKVSGYPKPSARNQAAFEAAVTEIAAAAERLLVAVGAEVEPGPDRKPIASARSDRHTGAQPA
;
A
#
# COMPACT_ATOMS: atom_id res chain seq x y z
N MET A 1 -8.77 14.31 -8.49
CA MET A 1 -8.98 12.86 -8.69
C MET A 1 -8.01 12.09 -7.79
N CYS A 2 -8.53 11.21 -6.92
CA CYS A 2 -7.67 10.33 -6.11
C CYS A 2 -7.29 9.11 -6.94
N ARG A 3 -5.98 8.80 -7.04
CA ARG A 3 -5.47 7.60 -7.74
C ARG A 3 -5.85 6.32 -7.01
N SER A 4 -5.98 5.21 -7.74
CA SER A 4 -6.16 3.87 -7.17
C SER A 4 -5.00 3.54 -6.23
N ILE A 5 -5.31 2.91 -5.09
CA ILE A 5 -4.29 2.45 -4.13
C ILE A 5 -3.49 1.32 -4.79
N ARG A 6 -2.16 1.37 -4.71
CA ARG A 6 -1.27 0.36 -5.31
C ARG A 6 -1.50 -1.00 -4.63
N SER A 7 -1.73 -2.04 -5.43
CA SER A 7 -1.71 -3.43 -4.99
C SER A 7 -0.26 -3.88 -4.80
N LEU A 8 0.07 -4.43 -3.63
CA LEU A 8 1.45 -4.78 -3.24
C LEU A 8 1.74 -6.29 -3.28
N ARG A 9 0.72 -7.12 -3.50
CA ARG A 9 0.90 -8.57 -3.68
C ARG A 9 1.34 -8.83 -5.13
N HIS A 10 2.64 -8.83 -5.37
CA HIS A 10 3.24 -9.20 -6.65
C HIS A 10 3.74 -10.65 -6.61
N ALA A 11 3.63 -11.37 -7.72
CA ALA A 11 4.06 -12.77 -7.81
C ALA A 11 5.59 -12.91 -7.93
N ASP A 12 6.26 -11.89 -8.47
CA ASP A 12 7.68 -11.94 -8.84
C ASP A 12 8.59 -11.11 -7.94
N LEU A 13 8.05 -10.19 -7.14
CA LEU A 13 8.84 -9.27 -6.32
C LEU A 13 8.22 -9.05 -4.94
N PRO A 14 9.04 -9.10 -3.87
CA PRO A 14 8.59 -8.70 -2.54
C PRO A 14 8.29 -7.19 -2.52
N ALA A 15 7.24 -6.81 -1.79
CA ALA A 15 6.90 -5.41 -1.59
C ALA A 15 7.93 -4.73 -0.69
N THR A 16 8.24 -3.46 -0.91
CA THR A 16 9.10 -2.74 0.05
C THR A 16 8.29 -2.05 1.14
N THR A 17 8.88 -1.88 2.33
CA THR A 17 8.29 -1.07 3.42
C THR A 17 7.91 0.33 2.96
N GLY A 18 8.73 0.96 2.10
CA GLY A 18 8.41 2.25 1.49
C GLY A 18 7.18 2.23 0.58
N GLU A 19 6.96 1.14 -0.17
CA GLU A 19 5.75 0.96 -0.98
C GLU A 19 4.50 0.75 -0.10
N VAL A 20 4.64 0.01 0.99
CA VAL A 20 3.57 -0.16 1.98
C VAL A 20 3.17 1.18 2.60
N GLU A 21 4.15 1.99 3.00
CA GLU A 21 3.91 3.32 3.56
C GLU A 21 3.27 4.26 2.50
N ALA A 22 3.70 4.17 1.24
CA ALA A 22 3.10 4.92 0.14
C ALA A 22 1.66 4.49 -0.17
N ALA A 23 1.32 3.22 -0.03
CA ALA A 23 -0.05 2.71 -0.15
C ALA A 23 -0.92 3.17 1.05
N ALA A 24 -0.39 3.10 2.27
CA ALA A 24 -1.04 3.60 3.48
C ALA A 24 -1.36 5.10 3.36
N ARG A 25 -0.42 5.92 2.89
CA ARG A 25 -0.66 7.36 2.60
C ARG A 25 -1.80 7.58 1.62
N GLN A 26 -1.92 6.75 0.60
CA GLN A 26 -3.01 6.87 -0.37
C GLN A 26 -4.35 6.48 0.23
N PHE A 27 -4.38 5.44 1.07
CA PHE A 27 -5.56 5.05 1.82
C PHE A 27 -6.05 6.17 2.73
N VAL A 28 -5.17 6.76 3.55
CA VAL A 28 -5.54 7.85 4.46
C VAL A 28 -6.06 9.06 3.69
N ARG A 29 -5.44 9.42 2.56
CA ARG A 29 -5.96 10.49 1.67
C ARG A 29 -7.34 10.17 1.10
N LYS A 30 -7.56 8.92 0.70
CA LYS A 30 -8.83 8.47 0.12
C LYS A 30 -9.97 8.49 1.16
N VAL A 31 -9.71 8.01 2.37
CA VAL A 31 -10.69 7.97 3.47
C VAL A 31 -10.99 9.36 4.01
N SER A 32 -9.96 10.17 4.20
CA SER A 32 -10.10 11.50 4.79
C SER A 32 -10.66 12.55 3.81
N GLY A 33 -10.59 12.30 2.50
CA GLY A 33 -11.02 13.25 1.47
C GLY A 33 -10.11 14.48 1.30
N TYR A 34 -9.04 14.60 2.10
CA TYR A 34 -8.10 15.71 2.00
C TYR A 34 -7.04 15.42 0.93
N PRO A 35 -6.92 16.25 -0.12
CA PRO A 35 -5.85 16.11 -1.11
C PRO A 35 -4.49 16.50 -0.52
N LYS A 36 -4.47 17.39 0.48
CA LYS A 36 -3.29 17.82 1.23
C LYS A 36 -3.69 18.02 2.69
N PRO A 37 -3.02 17.38 3.66
CA PRO A 37 -3.28 17.65 5.06
C PRO A 37 -2.89 19.10 5.38
N SER A 38 -3.68 19.76 6.22
CA SER A 38 -3.28 21.03 6.83
C SER A 38 -2.22 20.78 7.90
N ALA A 39 -1.41 21.79 8.25
CA ALA A 39 -0.39 21.68 9.28
C ALA A 39 -0.94 21.15 10.62
N ARG A 40 -2.19 21.49 10.96
CA ARG A 40 -2.88 21.02 12.16
C ARG A 40 -3.18 19.51 12.13
N ASN A 41 -3.51 18.97 10.97
CA ASN A 41 -3.90 17.57 10.81
C ASN A 41 -2.72 16.66 10.44
N GLN A 42 -1.53 17.25 10.21
CA GLN A 42 -0.32 16.55 9.79
C GLN A 42 0.01 15.38 10.74
N ALA A 43 0.05 15.64 12.05
CA ALA A 43 0.39 14.62 13.05
C ALA A 43 -0.61 13.45 13.07
N ALA A 44 -1.91 13.74 12.98
CA ALA A 44 -2.94 12.70 12.90
C ALA A 44 -2.84 11.88 11.60
N PHE A 45 -2.49 12.55 10.50
CA PHE A 45 -2.27 11.89 9.21
C PHE A 45 -1.07 10.96 9.25
N GLU A 46 0.06 11.41 9.80
CA GLU A 46 1.28 10.62 9.90
C GLU A 46 1.09 9.42 10.84
N ALA A 47 0.45 9.62 12.00
CA ALA A 47 0.12 8.52 12.90
C ALA A 47 -0.76 7.45 12.23
N ALA A 48 -1.83 7.86 11.53
CA ALA A 48 -2.70 6.93 10.81
C ALA A 48 -1.93 6.18 9.71
N VAL A 49 -1.05 6.85 8.98
CA VAL A 49 -0.20 6.23 7.96
C VAL A 49 0.67 5.14 8.56
N THR A 50 1.34 5.42 9.68
CA THR A 50 2.20 4.45 10.36
C THR A 50 1.41 3.23 10.83
N GLU A 51 0.24 3.44 11.43
CA GLU A 51 -0.61 2.33 11.90
C GLU A 51 -1.11 1.45 10.75
N ILE A 52 -1.56 2.08 9.67
CA ILE A 52 -2.05 1.37 8.49
C ILE A 52 -0.91 0.66 7.77
N ALA A 53 0.28 1.27 7.68
CA ALA A 53 1.45 0.62 7.10
C ALA A 53 1.80 -0.66 7.89
N ALA A 54 1.88 -0.56 9.22
CA ALA A 54 2.15 -1.73 10.06
C ALA A 54 1.06 -2.80 9.94
N ALA A 55 -0.22 -2.42 9.84
CA ALA A 55 -1.32 -3.35 9.62
C ALA A 55 -1.23 -4.03 8.25
N ALA A 56 -0.89 -3.28 7.20
CA ALA A 56 -0.72 -3.81 5.85
C ALA A 56 0.48 -4.76 5.76
N GLU A 57 1.61 -4.45 6.40
CA GLU A 57 2.76 -5.36 6.48
C GLU A 57 2.38 -6.69 7.14
N ARG A 58 1.70 -6.64 8.30
CA ARG A 58 1.20 -7.85 8.97
C ARG A 58 0.26 -8.66 8.08
N LEU A 59 -0.64 -8.00 7.35
CA LEU A 59 -1.54 -8.66 6.41
C LEU A 59 -0.75 -9.33 5.27
N LEU A 60 0.21 -8.63 4.67
CA LEU A 60 1.04 -9.17 3.58
C LEU A 60 1.77 -10.43 4.03
N VAL A 61 2.43 -10.39 5.19
CA VAL A 61 3.10 -11.56 5.78
C VAL A 61 2.09 -12.69 6.05
N ALA A 62 0.92 -12.39 6.61
CA ALA A 62 -0.10 -13.39 6.92
C ALA A 62 -0.69 -14.07 5.67
N VAL A 63 -0.74 -13.39 4.53
CA VAL A 63 -1.20 -13.97 3.26
C VAL A 63 -0.06 -14.57 2.42
N GLY A 64 1.14 -14.71 3.01
CA GLY A 64 2.30 -15.34 2.39
C GLY A 64 3.04 -14.45 1.39
N ALA A 65 2.85 -13.14 1.44
CA ALA A 65 3.66 -12.19 0.70
C ALA A 65 4.87 -11.74 1.54
N GLU A 66 6.01 -11.56 0.87
CA GLU A 66 7.23 -11.09 1.50
C GLU A 66 7.31 -9.56 1.45
N VAL A 67 7.76 -8.96 2.55
CA VAL A 67 8.01 -7.53 2.66
C VAL A 67 9.48 -7.32 3.00
N GLU A 68 10.19 -6.59 2.16
CA GLU A 68 11.60 -6.27 2.37
C GLU A 68 11.79 -4.80 2.81
N PRO A 69 12.76 -4.51 3.70
CA PRO A 69 13.12 -3.14 4.03
C PRO A 69 13.71 -2.43 2.81
N GLY A 70 13.08 -1.34 2.38
CA GLY A 70 13.57 -0.60 1.23
C GLY A 70 12.76 0.67 0.93
N PRO A 71 13.33 1.59 0.13
CA PRO A 71 12.64 2.82 -0.27
C PRO A 71 11.40 2.51 -1.13
N ASP A 72 10.48 3.47 -1.23
CA ASP A 72 9.38 3.43 -2.20
C ASP A 72 9.98 3.38 -3.61
N ARG A 73 9.95 2.20 -4.21
CA ARG A 73 10.40 2.02 -5.59
C ARG A 73 9.32 2.67 -6.46
N LYS A 74 9.72 3.62 -7.33
CA LYS A 74 8.83 4.13 -8.39
C LYS A 74 8.25 2.90 -9.10
N PRO A 75 6.95 2.90 -9.42
CA PRO A 75 6.36 1.74 -10.05
C PRO A 75 7.17 1.50 -11.32
N ILE A 76 7.89 0.39 -11.39
CA ILE A 76 8.26 -0.17 -12.69
C ILE A 76 6.93 -0.24 -13.43
N ALA A 77 6.84 0.41 -14.59
CA ALA A 77 5.59 0.47 -15.36
C ALA A 77 5.05 -0.96 -15.42
N SER A 78 3.96 -1.22 -14.70
CA SER A 78 3.53 -2.58 -14.43
C SER A 78 3.32 -3.27 -15.78
N ALA A 79 4.11 -4.30 -16.07
CA ALA A 79 3.66 -5.33 -16.98
C ALA A 79 2.29 -5.73 -16.48
N ARG A 80 1.26 -5.42 -17.27
CA ARG A 80 -0.17 -5.60 -16.99
C ARG A 80 -0.38 -6.94 -16.30
N SER A 81 -0.46 -6.96 -14.98
CA SER A 81 -0.75 -8.17 -14.24
C SER A 81 -2.24 -8.18 -13.88
N ASP A 82 -3.05 -8.05 -14.93
CA ASP A 82 -4.40 -8.59 -14.95
C ASP A 82 -4.28 -10.10 -15.10
N ARG A 83 -4.05 -10.80 -13.98
CA ARG A 83 -4.44 -12.20 -13.83
C ARG A 83 -5.04 -12.40 -12.45
N HIS A 84 -6.20 -11.79 -12.27
CA HIS A 84 -7.22 -12.30 -11.37
C HIS A 84 -7.69 -13.67 -11.92
N THR A 85 -6.91 -14.72 -11.71
CA THR A 85 -7.42 -16.09 -11.82
C THR A 85 -8.06 -16.41 -10.48
N GLY A 86 -9.37 -16.18 -10.40
CA GLY A 86 -10.20 -16.80 -9.38
C GLY A 86 -10.12 -18.32 -9.56
N ALA A 87 -9.55 -18.99 -8.57
CA ALA A 87 -9.69 -20.42 -8.38
C ALA A 87 -9.94 -20.66 -6.89
N GLN A 88 -11.22 -20.61 -6.50
CA GLN A 88 -11.69 -21.23 -5.26
C GLN A 88 -11.90 -22.73 -5.55
N PRO A 89 -11.24 -23.66 -4.84
CA PRO A 89 -11.68 -25.05 -4.87
C PRO A 89 -12.89 -25.23 -3.94
N ALA A 90 -13.84 -26.04 -4.40
CA ALA A 90 -15.00 -26.52 -3.68
C ALA A 90 -14.67 -27.67 -2.72
#